data_AF-A0A8T2A6X6-F1
#
_entry.id   AF-A0A8T2A6X6-F1
#
_cell.length_a   1.000
_cell.length_b   1.000
_cell.length_c   1.000
_cell.angle_alpha   90.00
_cell.angle_beta   90.00
_cell.angle_gamma   90.00
#
_symmetry.space_group_name_H-M   'P 1'
#
loop_
_entity.id
_entity.type
_entity.pdbx_description
1 polymer ?
#
loop_
_entity_poly.entity_id
_entity_poly.type
_entity_poly.pdbx_seq_one_letter_code
_entity_poly.pdbx_strand_id
1 'polypeptide(L)'
;MSSRSDLKIKRVFFILFLLCVLVELCHGGITSEYVRASDLPDDMPLDSDVFALPPGPNSPQQVHVTQGNHEGNGVIISWVTPVKPGSNIVHYWFENENEKSKKQAEATVNTYRFFNYTSGYIHHCLIDDLKFDTKYYYEIGSGKWSRRFWFFTPPKPGPDVPYTFGLIGDLGQTYDSNSTLSHYEMNPGKGQAVLFVGDLSYADRYPNHDNNRWDTWGRFVERSVAYQPWIWTAGNHEIDFVPDIGEIEPFKPFMNRYHTPYKASGSISPLWYSIKRASAYIIVMSCYSSYGKYTPQYKWLEKELQGVNRTETPWLIVLVHCPFYHSYVHHYMEGETLRVMYEQWFVKYKVDVVFAGHVHAYERSERVSNIAYNIVNGLCEPISDESAPVYITIGDGGNSEGLVTDMMQPQPKYSAFREASFGHGLLEIKNRTHAYFSWNRNQDGNSMASDSVWLLNRFWKAQKKTWLDAF
;
A
#
# COMPACT_ATOMS: atom_id res chain seq x y z
N MET A 1 -35.98 -8.47 -60.33
CA MET A 1 -34.53 -8.67 -60.14
C MET A 1 -34.10 -7.95 -58.86
N SER A 2 -34.31 -8.58 -57.70
CA SER A 2 -33.83 -8.06 -56.41
C SER A 2 -33.43 -9.25 -55.54
N SER A 3 -32.60 -10.14 -56.10
CA SER A 3 -32.33 -11.44 -55.52
C SER A 3 -30.85 -11.75 -55.61
N ARG A 4 -30.25 -12.01 -54.45
CA ARG A 4 -28.89 -12.51 -54.15
C ARG A 4 -27.88 -11.51 -53.60
N SER A 5 -27.88 -10.23 -53.99
CA SER A 5 -26.93 -9.25 -53.42
C SER A 5 -27.32 -8.83 -52.00
N ASP A 6 -28.57 -8.45 -51.78
CA ASP A 6 -29.05 -7.95 -50.47
C ASP A 6 -29.07 -9.04 -49.39
N LEU A 7 -29.29 -10.29 -49.78
CA LEU A 7 -29.28 -11.42 -48.85
C LEU A 7 -27.84 -11.76 -48.38
N LYS A 8 -26.83 -11.51 -49.23
CA LYS A 8 -25.42 -11.67 -48.85
C LYS A 8 -24.98 -10.57 -47.89
N ILE A 9 -25.37 -9.32 -48.15
CA ILE A 9 -25.05 -8.18 -47.29
C ILE A 9 -25.67 -8.36 -45.91
N LYS A 10 -26.95 -8.73 -45.82
CA LYS A 10 -27.63 -8.99 -44.53
C LYS A 10 -27.00 -10.16 -43.75
N ARG A 11 -26.51 -11.20 -44.42
CA ARG A 11 -25.78 -12.31 -43.77
C ARG A 11 -24.42 -11.88 -43.23
N VAL A 12 -23.70 -11.04 -43.96
CA VAL A 12 -22.40 -10.50 -43.50
C VAL A 12 -22.58 -9.61 -42.27
N PHE A 13 -23.59 -8.73 -42.27
CA PHE A 13 -23.91 -7.91 -41.09
C PHE A 13 -24.38 -8.74 -39.89
N PHE A 14 -25.17 -9.80 -40.11
CA PHE A 14 -25.60 -10.69 -39.04
C PHE A 14 -24.44 -11.48 -38.43
N ILE A 15 -23.48 -11.95 -39.25
CA ILE A 15 -22.27 -12.63 -38.78
C ILE A 15 -21.35 -11.67 -38.04
N LEU A 16 -21.16 -10.44 -38.54
CA LEU A 16 -20.40 -9.39 -37.83
C LEU A 16 -21.06 -9.02 -36.50
N PHE A 17 -22.38 -8.91 -36.46
CA PHE A 17 -23.12 -8.65 -35.21
C PHE A 17 -22.96 -9.82 -34.23
N LEU A 18 -23.06 -11.07 -34.69
CA LEU A 18 -22.80 -12.25 -33.84
C LEU A 18 -21.35 -12.31 -33.35
N LEU A 19 -20.38 -11.93 -34.18
CA LEU A 19 -18.98 -11.83 -33.78
C LEU A 19 -18.76 -10.72 -32.75
N CYS A 20 -19.38 -9.54 -32.91
CA CYS A 20 -19.31 -8.47 -31.91
C CYS A 20 -19.97 -8.87 -30.58
N VAL A 21 -21.12 -9.56 -30.63
CA VAL A 21 -21.81 -10.08 -29.44
C VAL A 21 -21.00 -11.21 -28.78
N LEU A 22 -20.32 -12.06 -29.55
CA LEU A 22 -19.44 -13.11 -29.01
C LEU A 22 -18.16 -12.54 -28.40
N VAL A 23 -17.63 -11.43 -28.92
CA VAL A 23 -16.47 -10.74 -28.34
C VAL A 23 -16.84 -10.03 -27.02
N GLU A 24 -18.09 -9.56 -26.86
CA GLU A 24 -18.59 -9.03 -25.58
C GLU A 24 -18.92 -10.11 -24.54
N LEU A 25 -19.10 -11.38 -24.94
CA LEU A 25 -19.55 -12.48 -24.07
C LEU A 25 -18.43 -13.32 -23.43
N CYS A 26 -17.17 -13.04 -23.73
CA CYS A 26 -16.03 -13.70 -23.09
C CYS A 26 -15.14 -12.69 -22.37
N HIS A 27 -15.59 -12.21 -21.20
CA HIS A 27 -14.71 -11.57 -20.23
C HIS A 27 -13.85 -12.65 -19.54
N GLY A 28 -12.97 -13.30 -20.31
CA GLY A 28 -11.94 -14.15 -19.75
C GLY A 28 -10.87 -13.29 -19.08
N GLY A 29 -10.36 -13.72 -17.93
CA GLY A 29 -9.21 -13.08 -17.31
C GLY A 29 -8.02 -13.03 -18.27
N ILE A 30 -7.17 -12.01 -18.12
CA ILE A 30 -5.97 -11.81 -18.93
C ILE A 30 -4.77 -12.28 -18.11
N THR A 31 -4.09 -13.33 -18.59
CA THR A 31 -2.74 -13.68 -18.15
C THR A 31 -1.80 -13.08 -19.18
N SER A 32 -0.91 -12.18 -18.75
CA SER A 32 0.02 -11.54 -19.66
C SER A 32 0.95 -12.56 -20.33
N GLU A 33 1.24 -12.37 -21.61
CA GLU A 33 2.22 -13.18 -22.36
C GLU A 33 3.67 -12.71 -22.12
N TYR A 34 3.86 -11.63 -21.37
CA TYR A 34 5.20 -11.10 -21.08
C TYR A 34 5.97 -12.04 -20.15
N VAL A 35 7.21 -12.35 -20.52
CA VAL A 35 8.12 -13.20 -19.74
C VAL A 35 9.42 -12.44 -19.50
N ARG A 36 9.81 -12.30 -18.23
CA ARG A 36 11.09 -11.69 -17.84
C ARG A 36 12.25 -12.70 -17.92
N ALA A 37 13.47 -12.19 -18.11
CA ALA A 37 14.69 -12.95 -17.83
C ALA A 37 14.75 -13.40 -16.36
N SER A 38 15.20 -14.62 -16.12
CA SER A 38 15.09 -15.37 -14.86
C SER A 38 16.13 -14.99 -13.80
N ASP A 39 16.70 -13.79 -13.85
CA ASP A 39 17.78 -13.41 -12.95
C ASP A 39 17.20 -13.00 -11.59
N LEU A 40 17.68 -13.63 -10.51
CA LEU A 40 17.35 -13.22 -9.15
C LEU A 40 17.91 -11.82 -8.89
N PRO A 41 17.14 -10.91 -8.28
CA PRO A 41 17.63 -9.57 -8.00
C PRO A 41 18.72 -9.58 -6.93
N ASP A 42 19.86 -8.97 -7.24
CA ASP A 42 20.92 -8.74 -6.25
C ASP A 42 20.57 -7.54 -5.37
N ASP A 43 20.65 -7.74 -4.05
CA ASP A 43 20.64 -6.64 -3.09
C ASP A 43 21.79 -5.68 -3.40
N MET A 44 21.51 -4.37 -3.35
CA MET A 44 22.52 -3.36 -3.61
C MET A 44 23.67 -3.50 -2.59
N PRO A 45 24.93 -3.34 -3.02
CA PRO A 45 26.08 -3.42 -2.12
C PRO A 45 26.11 -2.24 -1.15
N LEU A 46 26.73 -2.42 0.02
CA LEU A 46 26.70 -1.44 1.12
C LEU A 46 27.34 -0.07 0.77
N ASP A 47 28.18 -0.02 -0.26
CA ASP A 47 28.83 1.17 -0.79
C ASP A 47 28.04 1.85 -1.92
N SER A 48 26.82 1.38 -2.23
CA SER A 48 25.92 2.03 -3.18
C SER A 48 25.60 3.46 -2.75
N ASP A 49 25.47 4.34 -3.73
CA ASP A 49 25.16 5.76 -3.53
C ASP A 49 23.86 6.00 -2.74
N VAL A 50 22.83 5.19 -2.98
CA VAL A 50 21.55 5.25 -2.26
C VAL A 50 21.65 4.90 -0.77
N PHE A 51 22.75 4.26 -0.34
CA PHE A 51 23.02 3.97 1.06
C PHE A 51 24.03 4.94 1.69
N ALA A 52 24.46 5.97 0.96
CA ALA A 52 25.44 6.92 1.46
C ALA A 52 24.97 7.59 2.76
N LEU A 53 25.90 7.73 3.70
CA LEU A 53 25.65 8.46 4.93
C LEU A 53 25.55 9.96 4.64
N PRO A 54 24.61 10.69 5.26
CA PRO A 54 24.59 12.14 5.14
C PRO A 54 25.89 12.74 5.72
N PRO A 55 26.41 13.83 5.12
CA PRO A 55 27.67 14.41 5.54
C PRO A 55 27.59 14.95 6.97
N GLY A 56 28.67 14.76 7.73
CA GLY A 56 28.83 15.28 9.08
C GLY A 56 28.73 14.24 10.20
N PRO A 57 29.42 14.43 11.33
CA PRO A 57 29.34 13.53 12.46
C PRO A 57 27.94 13.56 13.08
N ASN A 58 27.34 12.39 13.28
CA ASN A 58 26.04 12.21 13.92
C ASN A 58 24.87 12.94 13.21
N SER A 59 25.00 13.20 11.91
CA SER A 59 23.94 13.82 11.11
C SER A 59 22.67 12.96 11.12
N PRO A 60 21.48 13.58 11.22
CA PRO A 60 20.21 12.85 11.10
C PRO A 60 20.15 12.09 9.78
N GLN A 61 19.73 10.84 9.82
CA GLN A 61 19.60 9.94 8.66
C GLN A 61 18.31 9.12 8.78
N GLN A 62 17.97 8.38 7.72
CA GLN A 62 16.79 7.52 7.68
C GLN A 62 15.50 8.32 7.95
N VAL A 63 15.46 9.56 7.45
CA VAL A 63 14.37 10.49 7.71
C VAL A 63 13.12 10.01 6.99
N HIS A 64 12.02 9.93 7.72
CA HIS A 64 10.76 9.49 7.15
C HIS A 64 9.58 10.15 7.85
N VAL A 65 8.51 10.37 7.09
CA VAL A 65 7.26 10.91 7.62
C VAL A 65 6.11 9.94 7.37
N THR A 66 5.13 9.95 8.27
CA THR A 66 3.82 9.33 8.06
C THR A 66 2.71 10.19 8.66
N GLN A 67 1.46 9.91 8.33
CA GLN A 67 0.33 10.63 8.89
C GLN A 67 0.26 10.38 10.41
N GLY A 68 0.13 11.46 11.19
CA GLY A 68 0.24 11.42 12.65
C GLY A 68 -1.08 11.43 13.41
N ASN A 69 -2.20 11.73 12.75
CA ASN A 69 -3.53 11.74 13.35
C ASN A 69 -4.58 11.13 12.41
N HIS A 70 -5.82 11.06 12.85
CA HIS A 70 -6.88 10.43 12.08
C HIS A 70 -7.39 11.30 10.91
N GLU A 71 -7.35 12.64 11.02
CA GLU A 71 -7.96 13.57 10.05
C GLU A 71 -7.03 13.99 8.89
N GLY A 72 -5.71 13.82 9.03
CA GLY A 72 -4.71 14.15 8.02
C GLY A 72 -3.89 15.41 8.29
N ASN A 73 -4.25 16.23 9.26
CA ASN A 73 -3.50 17.42 9.66
C ASN A 73 -2.48 17.19 10.78
N GLY A 74 -2.13 15.94 11.05
CA GLY A 74 -0.99 15.56 11.89
C GLY A 74 0.05 14.78 11.10
N VAL A 75 1.31 14.87 11.50
CA VAL A 75 2.45 14.15 10.92
C VAL A 75 3.32 13.57 12.03
N ILE A 76 3.82 12.36 11.83
CA ILE A 76 4.93 11.80 12.62
C ILE A 76 6.18 11.96 11.78
N ILE A 77 7.16 12.71 12.29
CA ILE A 77 8.49 12.88 11.69
C ILE A 77 9.47 12.02 12.47
N SER A 78 10.19 11.16 11.78
CA SER A 78 11.12 10.22 12.37
C SER A 78 12.51 10.33 11.75
N TRP A 79 13.54 10.08 12.54
CA TRP A 79 14.93 10.03 12.06
C TRP A 79 15.83 9.24 13.01
N VAL A 80 17.05 8.92 12.58
CA VAL A 80 18.07 8.27 13.39
C VAL A 80 19.30 9.17 13.51
N THR A 81 19.87 9.26 14.71
CA THR A 81 21.23 9.78 14.92
C THR A 81 22.18 8.64 15.31
N PRO A 82 23.26 8.37 14.54
CA PRO A 82 23.99 7.10 14.64
C PRO A 82 24.92 6.94 15.86
N VAL A 83 25.42 8.03 16.45
CA VAL A 83 26.53 7.99 17.42
C VAL A 83 26.08 8.39 18.83
N LYS A 84 25.27 9.45 18.96
CA LYS A 84 24.76 9.99 20.24
C LYS A 84 23.35 10.55 20.06
N PRO A 85 22.56 10.77 21.14
CA PRO A 85 21.17 11.20 21.02
C PRO A 85 20.97 12.45 20.14
N GLY A 86 21.87 13.43 20.22
CA GLY A 86 21.74 14.65 19.41
C GLY A 86 20.60 15.54 19.88
N SER A 87 20.05 16.35 18.96
CA SER A 87 18.86 17.18 19.22
C SER A 87 17.60 16.36 18.94
N ASN A 88 16.63 16.45 19.85
CA ASN A 88 15.30 15.84 19.71
C ASN A 88 14.27 16.86 19.20
N ILE A 89 14.71 18.04 18.78
CA ILE A 89 13.81 19.13 18.37
C ILE A 89 13.62 19.11 16.86
N VAL A 90 12.35 19.13 16.44
CA VAL A 90 11.95 19.47 15.07
C VAL A 90 11.57 20.94 15.03
N HIS A 91 12.22 21.70 14.16
CA HIS A 91 11.78 23.05 13.83
C HIS A 91 10.91 23.00 12.58
N TYR A 92 9.73 23.61 12.59
CA TYR A 92 8.81 23.56 11.44
C TYR A 92 8.05 24.88 11.23
N TRP A 93 7.68 25.15 9.97
CA TRP A 93 6.94 26.34 9.54
C TRP A 93 6.27 26.09 8.20
N PHE A 94 5.19 26.79 7.88
CA PHE A 94 4.60 26.70 6.53
C PHE A 94 5.20 27.75 5.59
N GLU A 95 5.17 27.49 4.28
CA GLU A 95 5.88 28.27 3.23
C GLU A 95 5.60 29.79 3.27
N ASN A 96 4.39 30.20 3.68
CA ASN A 96 3.97 31.61 3.76
C ASN A 96 4.22 32.26 5.14
N GLU A 97 4.84 31.55 6.07
CA GLU A 97 5.29 32.08 7.36
C GLU A 97 6.78 32.47 7.27
N ASN A 98 7.15 33.58 7.91
CA ASN A 98 8.54 34.03 7.95
C ASN A 98 9.40 32.97 8.66
N GLU A 99 10.58 32.64 8.12
CA GLU A 99 11.50 31.64 8.71
C GLU A 99 11.95 32.02 10.15
N LYS A 100 11.72 33.28 10.57
CA LYS A 100 11.92 33.71 11.96
C LYS A 100 10.82 33.25 12.93
N SER A 101 9.74 32.65 12.44
CA SER A 101 8.57 32.18 13.20
C SER A 101 8.51 30.65 13.32
N LYS A 102 9.66 29.96 13.23
CA LYS A 102 9.75 28.49 13.38
C LYS A 102 9.09 28.05 14.68
N LYS A 103 8.09 27.18 14.56
CA LYS A 103 7.55 26.42 15.68
C LYS A 103 8.53 25.29 16.02
N GLN A 104 8.42 24.77 17.24
CA GLN A 104 9.23 23.67 17.73
C GLN A 104 8.32 22.56 18.24
N ALA A 105 8.72 21.33 18.01
CA ALA A 105 8.13 20.14 18.62
C ALA A 105 9.27 19.22 19.07
N GLU A 106 9.05 18.53 20.19
CA GLU A 106 10.04 17.63 20.78
C GLU A 106 9.69 16.18 20.45
N ALA A 107 10.71 15.41 20.06
CA ALA A 107 10.62 14.00 19.76
C ALA A 107 10.85 13.14 21.01
N THR A 108 10.19 11.99 21.05
CA THR A 108 10.61 10.89 21.92
C THR A 108 11.76 10.14 21.27
N VAL A 109 12.70 9.66 22.09
CA VAL A 109 13.88 8.90 21.63
C VAL A 109 13.87 7.50 22.19
N ASN A 110 14.10 6.51 21.33
CA ASN A 110 14.25 5.10 21.68
C ASN A 110 15.51 4.50 21.03
N THR A 111 15.92 3.38 21.58
CA THR A 111 16.97 2.51 21.03
C THR A 111 16.53 1.07 21.25
N TYR A 112 16.93 0.16 20.38
CA TYR A 112 16.73 -1.27 20.59
C TYR A 112 18.01 -2.05 20.30
N ARG A 113 18.04 -3.29 20.80
CA ARG A 113 19.05 -4.28 20.44
C ARG A 113 18.37 -5.45 19.75
N PHE A 114 19.05 -6.05 18.79
CA PHE A 114 18.61 -7.27 18.14
C PHE A 114 19.82 -8.19 17.99
N PHE A 115 19.87 -9.28 18.74
CA PHE A 115 21.05 -10.14 18.84
C PHE A 115 22.31 -9.33 19.21
N ASN A 116 23.29 -9.24 18.30
CA ASN A 116 24.53 -8.49 18.47
C ASN A 116 24.45 -7.05 17.89
N TYR A 117 23.35 -6.69 17.25
CA TYR A 117 23.09 -5.34 16.74
C TYR A 117 22.57 -4.42 17.85
N THR A 118 23.00 -3.16 17.82
CA THR A 118 22.45 -2.07 18.64
C THR A 118 22.11 -0.92 17.72
N SER A 119 20.87 -0.43 17.78
CA SER A 119 20.43 0.67 16.93
C SER A 119 21.15 1.98 17.25
N GLY A 120 21.13 2.91 16.30
CA GLY A 120 21.29 4.32 16.62
C GLY A 120 20.16 4.83 17.52
N TYR A 121 20.17 6.13 17.81
CA TYR A 121 19.10 6.77 18.55
C TYR A 121 17.99 7.14 17.57
N ILE A 122 16.83 6.51 17.74
CA ILE A 122 15.68 6.67 16.87
C ILE A 122 14.76 7.71 17.50
N HIS A 123 14.33 8.68 16.71
CA HIS A 123 13.53 9.82 17.15
C HIS A 123 12.17 9.77 16.47
N HIS A 124 11.11 10.06 17.22
CA HIS A 124 9.75 10.19 16.71
C HIS A 124 9.09 11.44 17.27
N CYS A 125 8.71 12.37 16.38
CA CYS A 125 8.05 13.62 16.72
C CYS A 125 6.65 13.67 16.11
N LEU A 126 5.61 13.69 16.94
CA LEU A 126 4.25 13.97 16.51
C LEU A 126 4.03 15.49 16.47
N ILE A 127 3.68 16.01 15.30
CA ILE A 127 3.21 17.38 15.13
C ILE A 127 1.76 17.32 14.69
N ASP A 128 0.87 17.89 15.49
CA ASP A 128 -0.57 17.89 15.25
C ASP A 128 -1.09 19.32 14.98
N ASP A 129 -2.39 19.45 14.67
CA ASP A 129 -3.08 20.71 14.43
C ASP A 129 -2.44 21.59 13.34
N LEU A 130 -1.92 20.95 12.29
CA LEU A 130 -1.43 21.65 11.10
C LEU A 130 -2.58 22.21 10.26
N LYS A 131 -2.27 23.14 9.37
CA LYS A 131 -3.22 23.59 8.34
C LYS A 131 -3.31 22.52 7.26
N PHE A 132 -4.52 22.22 6.78
CA PHE A 132 -4.72 21.37 5.62
C PHE A 132 -4.22 22.04 4.33
N ASP A 133 -3.95 21.23 3.31
CA ASP A 133 -3.52 21.65 1.97
C ASP A 133 -2.39 22.69 1.98
N THR A 134 -1.40 22.47 2.85
CA THR A 134 -0.35 23.45 3.12
C THR A 134 1.00 22.78 3.09
N LYS A 135 1.95 23.41 2.40
CA LYS A 135 3.36 22.99 2.40
C LYS A 135 4.04 23.45 3.69
N TYR A 136 4.65 22.49 4.38
CA TYR A 136 5.47 22.72 5.55
C TYR A 136 6.92 22.38 5.24
N TYR A 137 7.83 23.22 5.75
CA TYR A 137 9.24 22.89 5.89
C TYR A 137 9.48 22.40 7.30
N TYR A 138 10.40 21.44 7.43
CA TYR A 138 10.90 21.02 8.73
C TYR A 138 12.41 20.82 8.70
N GLU A 139 13.04 21.05 9.84
CA GLU A 139 14.49 21.01 10.02
C GLU A 139 14.82 20.24 11.30
N ILE A 140 15.75 19.29 11.18
CA ILE A 140 16.18 18.39 12.25
C ILE A 140 17.71 18.37 12.35
N GLY A 141 18.24 17.93 13.48
CA GLY A 141 19.68 17.99 13.78
C GLY A 141 20.09 19.32 14.39
N SER A 142 21.39 19.64 14.36
CA SER A 142 21.91 20.84 15.01
C SER A 142 23.12 21.43 14.30
N GLY A 143 23.27 22.75 14.42
CA GLY A 143 24.36 23.51 13.82
C GLY A 143 24.42 23.35 12.31
N LYS A 144 25.65 23.27 11.77
CA LYS A 144 25.91 23.14 10.33
C LYS A 144 25.51 21.79 9.71
N TRP A 145 25.13 20.81 10.53
CA TRP A 145 24.71 19.47 10.10
C TRP A 145 23.19 19.27 10.24
N SER A 146 22.46 20.37 10.48
CA SER A 146 21.01 20.35 10.36
C SER A 146 20.60 20.02 8.92
N ARG A 147 19.51 19.28 8.78
CA ARG A 147 18.96 18.85 7.49
C ARG A 147 17.53 19.36 7.37
N ARG A 148 17.21 19.90 6.20
CA ARG A 148 15.90 20.50 5.90
C ARG A 148 15.17 19.66 4.86
N PHE A 149 13.88 19.48 5.09
CA PHE A 149 12.96 18.75 4.25
C PHE A 149 11.64 19.53 4.17
N TRP A 150 10.66 18.97 3.47
CA TRP A 150 9.32 19.55 3.35
C TRP A 150 8.30 18.47 3.10
N PHE A 151 7.03 18.73 3.41
CA PHE A 151 5.90 17.87 3.05
C PHE A 151 4.65 18.72 2.82
N PHE A 152 3.61 18.12 2.22
CA PHE A 152 2.28 18.70 2.15
C PHE A 152 1.33 17.98 3.10
N THR A 153 0.58 18.73 3.90
CA THR A 153 -0.65 18.19 4.50
C THR A 153 -1.68 17.95 3.40
N PRO A 154 -2.53 16.92 3.49
CA PRO A 154 -3.57 16.69 2.51
C PRO A 154 -4.66 17.77 2.63
N PRO A 155 -5.55 17.93 1.63
CA PRO A 155 -6.77 18.68 1.82
C PRO A 155 -7.64 18.04 2.91
N LYS A 156 -8.49 18.86 3.55
CA LYS A 156 -9.41 18.40 4.59
C LYS A 156 -10.30 17.27 4.07
N PRO A 157 -10.62 16.23 4.86
CA PRO A 157 -11.52 15.17 4.42
C PRO A 157 -12.84 15.70 3.87
N GLY A 158 -13.27 15.13 2.74
CA GLY A 158 -14.47 15.54 2.04
C GLY A 158 -14.75 14.70 0.80
N PRO A 159 -16.02 14.59 0.36
CA PRO A 159 -16.44 13.52 -0.53
C PRO A 159 -15.86 13.59 -1.93
N ASP A 160 -15.70 14.79 -2.50
CA ASP A 160 -15.18 14.98 -3.86
C ASP A 160 -13.74 15.45 -3.88
N VAL A 161 -13.03 15.38 -2.76
CA VAL A 161 -11.63 15.80 -2.68
C VAL A 161 -10.77 14.80 -3.47
N PRO A 162 -10.13 15.20 -4.58
CA PRO A 162 -9.26 14.32 -5.35
C PRO A 162 -7.95 14.06 -4.61
N TYR A 163 -7.36 12.89 -4.85
CA TYR A 163 -6.07 12.53 -4.26
C TYR A 163 -5.41 11.39 -5.03
N THR A 164 -4.09 11.42 -5.18
CA THR A 164 -3.32 10.34 -5.82
C THR A 164 -2.45 9.61 -4.81
N PHE A 165 -2.73 8.32 -4.63
CA PHE A 165 -1.92 7.41 -3.82
C PHE A 165 -0.98 6.60 -4.72
N GLY A 166 0.28 6.46 -4.30
CA GLY A 166 1.17 5.39 -4.77
C GLY A 166 0.90 4.09 -4.02
N LEU A 167 1.18 2.96 -4.67
CA LEU A 167 1.00 1.62 -4.12
C LEU A 167 2.28 0.83 -4.35
N ILE A 168 2.91 0.40 -3.25
CA ILE A 168 4.16 -0.37 -3.27
C ILE A 168 4.06 -1.44 -2.17
N GLY A 169 4.46 -2.67 -2.47
CA GLY A 169 4.67 -3.73 -1.50
C GLY A 169 6.03 -4.36 -1.72
N ASP A 170 6.57 -5.04 -0.70
CA ASP A 170 7.61 -6.05 -0.90
C ASP A 170 8.84 -5.46 -1.61
N LEU A 171 9.25 -4.28 -1.13
CA LEU A 171 10.19 -3.43 -1.85
C LEU A 171 11.61 -4.00 -1.79
N GLY A 172 12.11 -4.33 -0.60
CA GLY A 172 13.51 -4.70 -0.41
C GLY A 172 14.49 -3.58 -0.78
N GLN A 173 15.73 -3.95 -1.11
CA GLN A 173 16.81 -3.00 -1.39
C GLN A 173 17.75 -3.46 -2.51
N THR A 174 17.18 -4.05 -3.55
CA THR A 174 17.86 -4.50 -4.77
C THR A 174 17.92 -3.38 -5.81
N TYR A 175 18.60 -3.64 -6.92
CA TYR A 175 18.53 -2.74 -8.08
C TYR A 175 17.12 -2.61 -8.65
N ASP A 176 16.31 -3.66 -8.59
CA ASP A 176 14.90 -3.62 -9.00
C ASP A 176 14.07 -2.78 -8.02
N SER A 177 14.31 -2.87 -6.71
CA SER A 177 13.72 -1.98 -5.71
C SER A 177 14.00 -0.52 -6.01
N ASN A 178 15.25 -0.20 -6.35
CA ASN A 178 15.67 1.15 -6.73
C ASN A 178 14.99 1.62 -8.03
N SER A 179 14.84 0.71 -9.00
CA SER A 179 14.11 0.96 -10.24
C SER A 179 12.63 1.29 -9.96
N THR A 180 11.95 0.47 -9.16
CA THR A 180 10.55 0.68 -8.77
C THR A 180 10.35 2.03 -8.11
N LEU A 181 11.19 2.37 -7.12
CA LEU A 181 11.10 3.65 -6.42
C LEU A 181 11.36 4.84 -7.36
N SER A 182 12.35 4.72 -8.25
CA SER A 182 12.64 5.75 -9.27
C SER A 182 11.48 5.90 -10.25
N HIS A 183 10.88 4.80 -10.70
CA HIS A 183 9.72 4.78 -11.59
C HIS A 183 8.55 5.54 -10.95
N TYR A 184 8.28 5.29 -9.67
CA TYR A 184 7.25 5.98 -8.90
C TYR A 184 7.53 7.48 -8.76
N GLU A 185 8.74 7.87 -8.38
CA GLU A 185 9.14 9.27 -8.19
C GLU A 185 9.06 10.08 -9.50
N MET A 186 9.30 9.42 -10.64
CA MET A 186 9.25 10.03 -11.97
C MET A 186 7.87 9.91 -12.64
N ASN A 187 6.90 9.22 -12.04
CA ASN A 187 5.59 9.02 -12.64
C ASN A 187 4.81 10.35 -12.69
N PRO A 188 4.29 10.77 -13.86
CA PRO A 188 3.59 12.04 -14.01
C PRO A 188 2.25 12.10 -13.25
N GLY A 189 1.70 10.96 -12.80
CA GLY A 189 0.53 10.90 -11.93
C GLY A 189 0.75 11.55 -10.55
N LYS A 190 2.02 11.80 -10.16
CA LYS A 190 2.44 12.52 -8.95
C LYS A 190 1.78 12.00 -7.68
N GLY A 191 2.19 10.81 -7.25
CA GLY A 191 1.82 10.27 -5.93
C GLY A 191 2.09 11.28 -4.82
N GLN A 192 1.09 11.48 -3.95
CA GLN A 192 1.14 12.44 -2.83
C GLN A 192 1.31 11.74 -1.47
N ALA A 193 1.09 10.43 -1.44
CA ALA A 193 1.34 9.51 -0.34
C ALA A 193 1.52 8.10 -0.91
N VAL A 194 2.24 7.23 -0.21
CA VAL A 194 2.35 5.81 -0.57
C VAL A 194 1.56 4.96 0.41
N LEU A 195 0.73 4.05 -0.10
CA LEU A 195 0.14 2.96 0.67
C LEU A 195 1.09 1.77 0.54
N PHE A 196 1.80 1.45 1.63
CA PHE A 196 2.84 0.43 1.65
C PHE A 196 2.30 -0.87 2.24
N VAL A 197 2.27 -1.96 1.47
CA VAL A 197 1.52 -3.20 1.82
C VAL A 197 2.36 -4.29 2.50
N GLY A 198 3.48 -3.92 3.13
CA GLY A 198 4.31 -4.80 3.96
C GLY A 198 5.59 -5.25 3.26
N ASP A 199 6.45 -5.91 4.03
CA ASP A 199 7.79 -6.39 3.65
C ASP A 199 8.69 -5.25 3.14
N LEU A 200 9.25 -4.52 4.10
CA LEU A 200 10.01 -3.31 3.87
C LEU A 200 11.43 -3.66 3.40
N SER A 201 12.30 -4.09 4.31
CA SER A 201 13.74 -4.11 4.07
C SER A 201 14.32 -5.48 3.72
N TYR A 202 13.60 -6.56 4.01
CA TYR A 202 14.10 -7.95 3.91
C TYR A 202 15.43 -8.15 4.66
N ALA A 203 15.62 -7.43 5.77
CA ALA A 203 16.85 -7.51 6.57
C ALA A 203 16.98 -8.86 7.27
N ASP A 204 15.86 -9.53 7.51
CA ASP A 204 15.75 -10.87 8.06
C ASP A 204 16.37 -11.96 7.17
N ARG A 205 16.52 -11.70 5.86
CA ARG A 205 17.22 -12.60 4.93
C ARG A 205 18.74 -12.64 5.13
N TYR A 206 19.30 -11.70 5.89
CA TYR A 206 20.71 -11.67 6.20
C TYR A 206 21.04 -12.49 7.46
N PRO A 207 22.29 -12.99 7.62
CA PRO A 207 22.68 -13.76 8.80
C PRO A 207 22.33 -13.05 10.11
N ASN A 208 21.57 -13.72 10.97
CA ASN A 208 21.04 -13.21 12.25
C ASN A 208 20.13 -11.97 12.09
N HIS A 209 19.47 -11.84 10.94
CA HIS A 209 18.65 -10.69 10.56
C HIS A 209 19.46 -9.41 10.70
N ASP A 210 20.52 -9.26 9.90
CA ASP A 210 21.47 -8.15 10.04
C ASP A 210 20.75 -6.79 9.97
N ASN A 211 20.48 -6.20 11.13
CA ASN A 211 19.70 -4.98 11.27
C ASN A 211 20.43 -3.74 10.72
N ASN A 212 21.70 -3.86 10.31
CA ASN A 212 22.34 -2.84 9.47
C ASN A 212 21.62 -2.69 8.12
N ARG A 213 20.93 -3.74 7.64
CA ARG A 213 20.11 -3.70 6.41
C ARG A 213 18.80 -2.93 6.59
N TRP A 214 18.29 -2.80 7.81
CA TRP A 214 17.24 -1.81 8.11
C TRP A 214 17.77 -0.38 7.99
N ASP A 215 19.02 -0.14 8.41
CA ASP A 215 19.63 1.19 8.33
C ASP A 215 19.92 1.64 6.89
N THR A 216 20.39 0.72 6.04
CA THR A 216 20.59 1.00 4.60
C THR A 216 19.26 1.25 3.91
N TRP A 217 18.25 0.42 4.16
CA TRP A 217 16.91 0.60 3.59
C TRP A 217 16.32 1.96 3.98
N GLY A 218 16.41 2.35 5.26
CA GLY A 218 15.94 3.64 5.73
C GLY A 218 16.61 4.83 5.03
N ARG A 219 17.90 4.72 4.68
CA ARG A 219 18.61 5.75 3.89
C ARG A 219 18.20 5.73 2.42
N PHE A 220 17.99 4.55 1.85
CA PHE A 220 17.56 4.37 0.47
C PHE A 220 16.19 5.02 0.19
N VAL A 221 15.19 4.76 1.04
CA VAL A 221 13.83 5.28 0.81
C VAL A 221 13.64 6.73 1.25
N GLU A 222 14.57 7.29 2.03
CA GLU A 222 14.53 8.67 2.58
C GLU A 222 14.22 9.71 1.49
N ARG A 223 14.74 9.50 0.28
CA ARG A 223 14.53 10.40 -0.87
C ARG A 223 13.06 10.57 -1.29
N SER A 224 12.20 9.64 -0.91
CA SER A 224 10.75 9.70 -1.10
C SER A 224 10.03 9.98 0.22
N VAL A 225 10.25 9.12 1.23
CA VAL A 225 9.44 9.12 2.45
C VAL A 225 9.73 10.29 3.39
N ALA A 226 10.82 11.05 3.20
CA ALA A 226 11.02 12.31 3.92
C ALA A 226 10.12 13.44 3.40
N TYR A 227 9.52 13.29 2.21
CA TYR A 227 8.77 14.35 1.53
C TYR A 227 7.28 14.08 1.39
N GLN A 228 6.89 12.82 1.48
CA GLN A 228 5.50 12.39 1.45
C GLN A 228 5.29 11.18 2.36
N PRO A 229 4.13 11.06 3.01
CA PRO A 229 3.92 10.01 3.98
C PRO A 229 3.73 8.66 3.30
N TRP A 230 4.42 7.67 3.83
CA TRP A 230 4.14 6.28 3.55
C TRP A 230 3.28 5.71 4.69
N ILE A 231 2.21 5.01 4.33
CA ILE A 231 1.24 4.39 5.25
C ILE A 231 1.61 2.92 5.39
N TRP A 232 2.12 2.57 6.56
CA TRP A 232 2.79 1.30 6.81
C TRP A 232 1.82 0.17 7.11
N THR A 233 1.95 -0.94 6.38
CA THR A 233 1.41 -2.26 6.74
C THR A 233 2.59 -3.15 7.15
N ALA A 234 2.40 -4.05 8.12
CA ALA A 234 3.44 -5.01 8.52
C ALA A 234 3.26 -6.34 7.76
N GLY A 235 4.33 -6.79 7.09
CA GLY A 235 4.41 -8.08 6.40
C GLY A 235 5.08 -9.17 7.25
N ASN A 236 5.39 -10.32 6.64
CA ASN A 236 6.06 -11.41 7.36
C ASN A 236 7.55 -11.12 7.60
N HIS A 237 8.22 -10.40 6.70
CA HIS A 237 9.62 -10.03 6.87
C HIS A 237 9.82 -9.00 7.99
N GLU A 238 8.75 -8.38 8.48
CA GLU A 238 8.78 -7.58 9.70
C GLU A 238 8.61 -8.41 10.97
N ILE A 239 8.24 -9.70 10.92
CA ILE A 239 7.99 -10.50 12.12
C ILE A 239 9.26 -10.61 12.97
N ASP A 240 10.43 -10.81 12.36
CA ASP A 240 11.73 -10.84 13.07
C ASP A 240 11.74 -11.79 14.30
N PHE A 241 11.02 -12.91 14.23
CA PHE A 241 10.91 -13.90 15.31
C PHE A 241 11.93 -15.02 15.12
N VAL A 242 13.00 -15.00 15.92
CA VAL A 242 14.14 -15.93 15.84
C VAL A 242 14.54 -16.44 17.24
N PRO A 243 13.83 -17.45 17.77
CA PRO A 243 14.11 -18.00 19.10
C PRO A 243 15.55 -18.49 19.30
N ASP A 244 16.18 -19.01 18.24
CA ASP A 244 17.54 -19.58 18.28
C ASP A 244 18.61 -18.57 18.68
N ILE A 245 18.39 -17.28 18.43
CA ILE A 245 19.27 -16.17 18.82
C ILE A 245 18.70 -15.32 19.96
N GLY A 246 17.61 -15.78 20.60
CA GLY A 246 16.97 -15.13 21.74
C GLY A 246 15.99 -14.00 21.38
N GLU A 247 15.69 -13.80 20.09
CA GLU A 247 14.78 -12.75 19.63
C GLU A 247 13.36 -13.32 19.48
N ILE A 248 12.59 -13.27 20.56
CA ILE A 248 11.25 -13.87 20.66
C ILE A 248 10.10 -12.84 20.62
N GLU A 249 10.41 -11.55 20.48
CA GLU A 249 9.42 -10.47 20.41
C GLU A 249 9.15 -10.12 18.94
N PRO A 250 7.97 -10.46 18.39
CA PRO A 250 7.66 -10.18 16.99
C PRO A 250 7.62 -8.68 16.70
N PHE A 251 7.99 -8.29 15.48
CA PHE A 251 7.94 -6.91 14.97
C PHE A 251 8.86 -5.92 15.68
N LYS A 252 9.80 -6.39 16.50
CA LYS A 252 10.63 -5.53 17.34
C LYS A 252 11.42 -4.48 16.54
N PRO A 253 12.15 -4.80 15.45
CA PRO A 253 12.82 -3.79 14.63
C PRO A 253 11.82 -2.82 13.97
N PHE A 254 10.78 -3.35 13.35
CA PHE A 254 9.74 -2.56 12.67
C PHE A 254 9.05 -1.56 13.61
N MET A 255 8.55 -2.02 14.76
CA MET A 255 7.83 -1.19 15.73
C MET A 255 8.70 -0.11 16.38
N ASN A 256 10.02 -0.32 16.47
CA ASN A 256 10.94 0.71 16.94
C ASN A 256 11.30 1.74 15.88
N ARG A 257 11.18 1.41 14.59
CA ARG A 257 11.61 2.27 13.47
C ARG A 257 10.46 3.02 12.81
N TYR A 258 9.27 2.41 12.69
CA TYR A 258 8.15 2.93 11.90
C TYR A 258 6.90 3.04 12.78
N HIS A 259 6.76 4.18 13.46
CA HIS A 259 5.57 4.50 14.24
C HIS A 259 4.35 4.74 13.34
N THR A 260 3.17 4.35 13.82
CA THR A 260 1.88 4.55 13.15
C THR A 260 0.93 5.37 14.03
N PRO A 261 -0.11 6.03 13.48
CA PRO A 261 -1.05 6.85 14.24
C PRO A 261 -2.13 6.02 14.95
N TYR A 262 -1.84 4.77 15.34
CA TYR A 262 -2.85 3.79 15.77
C TYR A 262 -3.74 4.23 16.93
N LYS A 263 -3.21 5.04 17.85
CA LYS A 263 -4.00 5.60 18.97
C LYS A 263 -5.10 6.54 18.48
N ALA A 264 -4.87 7.26 17.37
CA ALA A 264 -5.84 8.19 16.82
C ALA A 264 -7.07 7.48 16.21
N SER A 265 -6.93 6.20 15.82
CA SER A 265 -8.06 5.34 15.43
C SER A 265 -8.59 4.47 16.57
N GLY A 266 -8.20 4.73 17.81
CA GLY A 266 -8.61 3.92 18.97
C GLY A 266 -8.12 2.47 18.95
N SER A 267 -7.10 2.16 18.15
CA SER A 267 -6.42 0.86 18.22
C SER A 267 -5.50 0.79 19.43
N ILE A 268 -5.22 -0.43 19.89
CA ILE A 268 -4.27 -0.70 20.98
C ILE A 268 -2.91 -1.21 20.48
N SER A 269 -2.72 -1.31 19.16
CA SER A 269 -1.51 -1.86 18.54
C SER A 269 -1.11 -1.03 17.31
N PRO A 270 0.19 -0.81 17.07
CA PRO A 270 0.65 -0.10 15.88
C PRO A 270 0.41 -0.87 14.57
N LEU A 271 0.11 -2.16 14.64
CA LEU A 271 0.03 -3.07 13.49
C LEU A 271 -1.33 -3.05 12.77
N TRP A 272 -2.39 -2.54 13.42
CA TRP A 272 -3.69 -2.33 12.80
C TRP A 272 -4.27 -0.99 13.24
N TYR A 273 -4.67 -0.17 12.29
CA TYR A 273 -5.11 1.19 12.52
C TYR A 273 -5.85 1.74 11.31
N SER A 274 -6.39 2.94 11.43
CA SER A 274 -7.03 3.61 10.30
C SER A 274 -6.71 5.09 10.26
N ILE A 275 -6.85 5.66 9.07
CA ILE A 275 -6.70 7.09 8.82
C ILE A 275 -7.73 7.56 7.79
N LYS A 276 -8.10 8.83 7.88
CA LYS A 276 -8.75 9.56 6.79
C LYS A 276 -7.72 10.44 6.10
N ARG A 277 -7.76 10.45 4.77
CA ARG A 277 -6.92 11.33 3.95
C ARG A 277 -7.69 11.68 2.69
N ALA A 278 -7.96 12.98 2.49
CA ALA A 278 -8.80 13.47 1.41
C ALA A 278 -10.18 12.75 1.41
N SER A 279 -10.59 12.14 0.30
CA SER A 279 -11.87 11.42 0.20
C SER A 279 -11.80 9.93 0.58
N ALA A 280 -10.66 9.47 1.11
CA ALA A 280 -10.42 8.07 1.46
C ALA A 280 -10.42 7.81 2.97
N TYR A 281 -11.08 6.71 3.36
CA TYR A 281 -10.98 6.06 4.65
C TYR A 281 -10.14 4.80 4.47
N ILE A 282 -8.97 4.75 5.09
CA ILE A 282 -7.99 3.68 4.90
C ILE A 282 -7.90 2.89 6.19
N ILE A 283 -8.13 1.58 6.10
CA ILE A 283 -7.98 0.62 7.19
C ILE A 283 -6.74 -0.23 6.91
N VAL A 284 -5.80 -0.26 7.84
CA VAL A 284 -4.61 -1.11 7.78
C VAL A 284 -4.79 -2.27 8.76
N MET A 285 -4.57 -3.49 8.28
CA MET A 285 -4.75 -4.73 9.04
C MET A 285 -3.42 -5.48 9.16
N SER A 286 -3.31 -6.32 10.19
CA SER A 286 -2.14 -7.17 10.44
C SER A 286 -2.50 -8.65 10.27
N CYS A 287 -1.91 -9.28 9.26
CA CYS A 287 -2.09 -10.69 8.95
C CYS A 287 -1.48 -11.62 10.00
N TYR A 288 -0.43 -11.14 10.67
CA TYR A 288 0.41 -11.94 11.56
C TYR A 288 0.17 -11.63 13.03
N SER A 289 -0.89 -10.86 13.32
CA SER A 289 -1.42 -10.63 14.66
C SER A 289 -2.68 -11.47 14.90
N SER A 290 -3.07 -11.67 16.16
CA SER A 290 -4.32 -12.41 16.43
C SER A 290 -5.57 -11.70 15.87
N TYR A 291 -6.33 -12.37 15.00
CA TYR A 291 -7.52 -11.83 14.30
C TYR A 291 -8.80 -12.65 14.50
N GLY A 292 -8.74 -13.74 15.28
CA GLY A 292 -9.89 -14.56 15.61
C GLY A 292 -11.00 -13.77 16.33
N LYS A 293 -12.21 -14.34 16.38
CA LYS A 293 -13.33 -13.71 17.07
C LYS A 293 -12.94 -13.34 18.51
N TYR A 294 -13.29 -12.12 18.91
CA TYR A 294 -13.01 -11.51 20.21
C TYR A 294 -11.56 -11.05 20.48
N THR A 295 -10.62 -11.26 19.56
CA THR A 295 -9.28 -10.68 19.68
C THR A 295 -9.34 -9.14 19.56
N PRO A 296 -8.29 -8.42 20.01
CA PRO A 296 -8.25 -6.97 19.89
C PRO A 296 -8.44 -6.44 18.47
N GLN A 297 -7.76 -7.03 17.47
CA GLN A 297 -7.91 -6.62 16.07
C GLN A 297 -9.34 -6.84 15.55
N TYR A 298 -9.94 -8.00 15.85
CA TYR A 298 -11.33 -8.29 15.44
C TYR A 298 -12.32 -7.27 16.01
N LYS A 299 -12.24 -7.00 17.32
CA LYS A 299 -13.14 -6.05 18.01
C LYS A 299 -12.94 -4.62 17.51
N TRP A 300 -11.68 -4.25 17.28
CA TRP A 300 -11.37 -2.93 16.72
C TRP A 300 -11.95 -2.79 15.32
N LEU A 301 -11.71 -3.75 14.41
CA LEU A 301 -12.20 -3.69 13.03
C LEU A 301 -13.73 -3.68 12.94
N GLU A 302 -14.42 -4.46 13.78
CA GLU A 302 -15.88 -4.48 13.86
C GLU A 302 -16.44 -3.07 14.16
N LYS A 303 -15.83 -2.36 15.11
CA LYS A 303 -16.20 -0.98 15.47
C LYS A 303 -15.77 0.01 14.39
N GLU A 304 -14.58 -0.18 13.84
CA GLU A 304 -13.98 0.71 12.85
C GLU A 304 -14.86 0.81 11.59
N LEU A 305 -15.29 -0.35 11.06
CA LEU A 305 -16.16 -0.41 9.88
C LEU A 305 -17.52 0.25 10.12
N GLN A 306 -18.05 0.21 11.34
CA GLN A 306 -19.30 0.91 11.71
C GLN A 306 -19.12 2.44 11.76
N GLY A 307 -17.90 2.92 12.05
CA GLY A 307 -17.56 4.33 12.12
C GLY A 307 -17.36 5.00 10.75
N VAL A 308 -17.25 4.23 9.67
CA VAL A 308 -16.99 4.75 8.33
C VAL A 308 -18.16 5.60 7.81
N ASN A 309 -17.93 6.90 7.66
CA ASN A 309 -18.88 7.83 7.05
C ASN A 309 -18.62 8.00 5.55
N ARG A 310 -19.32 7.23 4.71
CA ARG A 310 -19.20 7.28 3.23
C ARG A 310 -19.67 8.59 2.60
N THR A 311 -20.30 9.49 3.36
CA THR A 311 -20.67 10.84 2.91
C THR A 311 -19.56 11.87 3.09
N GLU A 312 -18.57 11.56 3.94
CA GLU A 312 -17.37 12.36 4.17
C GLU A 312 -16.19 11.76 3.40
N THR A 313 -15.95 10.46 3.54
CA THR A 313 -14.89 9.70 2.88
C THR A 313 -15.49 8.53 2.07
N PRO A 314 -15.88 8.78 0.81
CA PRO A 314 -16.50 7.79 -0.06
C PRO A 314 -15.66 6.54 -0.32
N TRP A 315 -14.35 6.68 -0.41
CA TRP A 315 -13.46 5.58 -0.79
C TRP A 315 -13.01 4.79 0.43
N LEU A 316 -13.58 3.61 0.62
CA LEU A 316 -13.17 2.71 1.70
C LEU A 316 -12.12 1.74 1.17
N ILE A 317 -10.89 1.89 1.65
CA ILE A 317 -9.70 1.15 1.22
C ILE A 317 -9.20 0.30 2.39
N VAL A 318 -8.83 -0.95 2.10
CA VAL A 318 -8.17 -1.83 3.09
C VAL A 318 -6.77 -2.19 2.61
N LEU A 319 -5.79 -2.09 3.51
CA LEU A 319 -4.43 -2.59 3.32
C LEU A 319 -4.22 -3.81 4.22
N VAL A 320 -3.69 -4.88 3.65
CA VAL A 320 -3.39 -6.14 4.33
C VAL A 320 -2.22 -6.78 3.60
N HIS A 321 -1.26 -7.40 4.29
CA HIS A 321 -0.11 -7.95 3.58
C HIS A 321 -0.44 -9.23 2.79
N CYS A 322 -1.15 -10.20 3.40
CA CYS A 322 -1.52 -11.47 2.77
C CYS A 322 -2.78 -11.29 1.90
N PRO A 323 -2.72 -11.55 0.58
CA PRO A 323 -3.88 -11.43 -0.30
C PRO A 323 -4.95 -12.47 0.01
N PHE A 324 -6.22 -12.05 0.02
CA PHE A 324 -7.37 -12.95 0.20
C PHE A 324 -7.68 -13.73 -1.08
N TYR A 325 -7.40 -13.12 -2.23
CA TYR A 325 -7.56 -13.71 -3.54
C TYR A 325 -6.25 -13.51 -4.30
N HIS A 326 -5.64 -14.61 -4.71
CA HIS A 326 -4.55 -14.61 -5.68
C HIS A 326 -4.48 -16.00 -6.33
N SER A 327 -3.93 -16.07 -7.53
CA SER A 327 -3.88 -17.26 -8.35
C SER A 327 -2.45 -17.67 -8.75
N TYR A 328 -1.47 -17.24 -7.96
CA TYR A 328 -0.09 -17.72 -8.04
C TYR A 328 0.09 -18.98 -7.21
N VAL A 329 1.09 -19.80 -7.58
CA VAL A 329 1.37 -21.07 -6.89
C VAL A 329 2.03 -20.84 -5.54
N HIS A 330 2.96 -19.88 -5.45
CA HIS A 330 3.58 -19.51 -4.17
C HIS A 330 2.58 -18.78 -3.27
N HIS A 331 2.59 -19.10 -1.98
CA HIS A 331 1.66 -18.59 -0.97
C HIS A 331 0.18 -18.89 -1.23
N TYR A 332 -0.12 -19.86 -2.11
CA TYR A 332 -1.49 -20.21 -2.45
C TYR A 332 -2.30 -20.59 -1.21
N MET A 333 -3.45 -19.93 -1.04
CA MET A 333 -4.39 -20.10 0.08
C MET A 333 -3.87 -19.70 1.47
N GLU A 334 -2.73 -19.03 1.61
CA GLU A 334 -2.26 -18.54 2.93
C GLU A 334 -3.20 -17.52 3.57
N GLY A 335 -3.87 -16.68 2.76
CA GLY A 335 -4.85 -15.69 3.21
C GLY A 335 -6.22 -16.26 3.61
N GLU A 336 -6.48 -17.56 3.45
CA GLU A 336 -7.82 -18.14 3.63
C GLU A 336 -8.39 -17.95 5.04
N THR A 337 -7.56 -18.05 6.08
CA THR A 337 -8.01 -17.88 7.47
C THR A 337 -8.47 -16.45 7.75
N LEU A 338 -7.82 -15.44 7.16
CA LEU A 338 -8.27 -14.05 7.22
C LEU A 338 -9.53 -13.82 6.39
N ARG A 339 -9.60 -14.41 5.19
CA ARG A 339 -10.75 -14.33 4.29
C ARG A 339 -12.02 -14.84 4.98
N VAL A 340 -11.97 -16.04 5.59
CA VAL A 340 -13.07 -16.63 6.36
C VAL A 340 -13.54 -15.70 7.48
N MET A 341 -12.63 -14.96 8.12
CA MET A 341 -12.96 -14.07 9.22
C MET A 341 -13.59 -12.74 8.77
N TYR A 342 -13.12 -12.16 7.66
CA TYR A 342 -13.38 -10.75 7.36
C TYR A 342 -14.02 -10.45 6.00
N GLU A 343 -14.00 -11.37 5.04
CA GLU A 343 -14.57 -11.14 3.70
C GLU A 343 -16.06 -10.75 3.78
N GLN A 344 -16.83 -11.42 4.64
CA GLN A 344 -18.23 -11.08 4.91
C GLN A 344 -18.41 -9.61 5.30
N TRP A 345 -17.48 -9.05 6.08
CA TRP A 345 -17.54 -7.65 6.48
C TRP A 345 -17.17 -6.71 5.33
N PHE A 346 -16.17 -7.07 4.52
CA PHE A 346 -15.78 -6.25 3.37
C PHE A 346 -16.92 -6.13 2.36
N VAL A 347 -17.66 -7.23 2.14
CA VAL A 347 -18.88 -7.24 1.31
C VAL A 347 -20.00 -6.42 1.98
N LYS A 348 -20.26 -6.64 3.28
CA LYS A 348 -21.31 -5.93 4.04
C LYS A 348 -21.13 -4.41 4.01
N TYR A 349 -19.90 -3.94 4.25
CA TYR A 349 -19.58 -2.51 4.28
C TYR A 349 -19.16 -1.95 2.92
N LYS A 350 -19.22 -2.78 1.87
CA LYS A 350 -18.95 -2.40 0.48
C LYS A 350 -17.60 -1.69 0.35
N VAL A 351 -16.55 -2.35 0.82
CA VAL A 351 -15.17 -1.92 0.61
C VAL A 351 -14.94 -1.73 -0.89
N ASP A 352 -14.27 -0.65 -1.29
CA ASP A 352 -14.09 -0.34 -2.71
C ASP A 352 -12.99 -1.20 -3.33
N VAL A 353 -11.87 -1.31 -2.62
CA VAL A 353 -10.65 -2.02 -3.03
C VAL A 353 -9.84 -2.49 -1.79
N VAL A 354 -9.21 -3.66 -1.91
CA VAL A 354 -8.25 -4.21 -0.95
C VAL A 354 -6.91 -4.34 -1.66
N PHE A 355 -5.85 -3.79 -1.06
CA PHE A 355 -4.49 -3.91 -1.56
C PHE A 355 -3.66 -4.83 -0.66
N ALA A 356 -2.90 -5.71 -1.29
CA ALA A 356 -2.01 -6.65 -0.63
C ALA A 356 -0.67 -6.82 -1.33
N GLY A 357 0.32 -7.30 -0.59
CA GLY A 357 1.67 -7.59 -1.07
C GLY A 357 1.90 -9.09 -1.12
N HIS A 358 3.03 -9.53 -0.53
CA HIS A 358 3.38 -10.91 -0.18
C HIS A 358 3.71 -11.83 -1.37
N VAL A 359 2.82 -11.87 -2.36
CA VAL A 359 3.07 -12.56 -3.61
C VAL A 359 3.86 -11.61 -4.51
N HIS A 360 5.08 -12.01 -4.89
CA HIS A 360 5.99 -11.16 -5.66
C HIS A 360 5.66 -11.07 -7.14
N ALA A 361 4.46 -10.58 -7.42
CA ALA A 361 3.91 -10.36 -8.74
C ALA A 361 2.69 -9.43 -8.65
N TYR A 362 2.14 -9.08 -9.80
CA TYR A 362 0.92 -8.29 -9.89
C TYR A 362 -0.30 -9.16 -10.20
N GLU A 363 -1.41 -8.89 -9.52
CA GLU A 363 -2.73 -9.45 -9.88
C GLU A 363 -3.87 -8.53 -9.45
N ARG A 364 -4.92 -8.52 -10.26
CA ARG A 364 -6.18 -7.83 -10.00
C ARG A 364 -7.34 -8.80 -10.16
N SER A 365 -8.18 -8.89 -9.15
CA SER A 365 -9.40 -9.69 -9.19
C SER A 365 -10.56 -8.99 -9.92
N GLU A 366 -11.56 -9.78 -10.29
CA GLU A 366 -12.92 -9.29 -10.46
C GLU A 366 -13.56 -8.97 -9.09
N ARG A 367 -14.74 -8.36 -9.08
CA ARG A 367 -15.53 -8.22 -7.84
C ARG A 367 -16.23 -9.53 -7.53
N VAL A 368 -15.65 -10.30 -6.61
CA VAL A 368 -16.15 -11.61 -6.21
C VAL A 368 -16.30 -11.73 -4.70
N SER A 369 -17.17 -12.62 -4.27
CA SER A 369 -17.23 -13.06 -2.87
C SER A 369 -17.36 -14.57 -2.75
N ASN A 370 -16.83 -15.13 -1.67
CA ASN A 370 -16.95 -16.55 -1.32
C ASN A 370 -17.36 -16.73 0.15
N ILE A 371 -18.50 -16.12 0.50
CA ILE A 371 -19.02 -16.00 1.87
C ILE A 371 -20.25 -16.88 2.13
N ALA A 372 -20.70 -17.66 1.14
CA ALA A 372 -21.91 -18.47 1.24
C ALA A 372 -21.69 -19.83 1.92
N TYR A 373 -20.44 -20.26 2.06
CA TYR A 373 -20.08 -21.58 2.58
C TYR A 373 -20.55 -21.77 4.03
N ASN A 374 -21.23 -22.89 4.31
CA ASN A 374 -21.69 -23.25 5.66
C ASN A 374 -21.38 -24.70 6.05
N ILE A 375 -20.35 -25.30 5.43
CA ILE A 375 -20.00 -26.72 5.50
C ILE A 375 -20.97 -27.61 4.70
N VAL A 376 -22.26 -27.60 5.02
CA VAL A 376 -23.25 -28.56 4.49
C VAL A 376 -23.68 -28.25 3.06
N ASN A 377 -23.74 -26.97 2.69
CA ASN A 377 -24.26 -26.53 1.40
C ASN A 377 -23.30 -26.70 0.23
N GLY A 378 -22.00 -26.95 0.49
CA GLY A 378 -20.98 -27.06 -0.55
C GLY A 378 -20.76 -25.79 -1.39
N LEU A 379 -21.31 -24.62 -0.99
CA LEU A 379 -21.19 -23.37 -1.74
C LEU A 379 -19.85 -22.69 -1.44
N CYS A 380 -18.76 -23.22 -2.00
CA CYS A 380 -17.38 -22.79 -1.75
C CYS A 380 -16.66 -22.22 -2.98
N GLU A 381 -17.38 -21.99 -4.09
CA GLU A 381 -16.84 -21.33 -5.28
C GLU A 381 -17.06 -19.80 -5.19
N PRO A 382 -16.04 -18.97 -5.47
CA PRO A 382 -16.22 -17.52 -5.59
C PRO A 382 -17.21 -17.18 -6.69
N ILE A 383 -18.16 -16.29 -6.38
CA ILE A 383 -19.18 -15.81 -7.32
C ILE A 383 -19.03 -14.31 -7.55
N SER A 384 -19.48 -13.83 -8.71
CA SER A 384 -19.53 -12.39 -8.97
C SER A 384 -20.47 -11.68 -7.98
N ASP A 385 -19.96 -10.62 -7.35
CA ASP A 385 -20.67 -9.86 -6.32
C ASP A 385 -20.28 -8.38 -6.41
N GLU A 386 -21.19 -7.54 -6.93
CA GLU A 386 -20.96 -6.10 -7.05
C GLU A 386 -20.79 -5.38 -5.70
N SER A 387 -21.16 -6.01 -4.57
CA SER A 387 -20.92 -5.46 -3.23
C SER A 387 -19.52 -5.76 -2.71
N ALA A 388 -18.80 -6.71 -3.31
CA ALA A 388 -17.43 -7.04 -2.94
C ALA A 388 -16.42 -6.00 -3.46
N PRO A 389 -15.26 -5.86 -2.78
CA PRO A 389 -14.15 -5.07 -3.29
C PRO A 389 -13.51 -5.71 -4.52
N VAL A 390 -12.68 -4.93 -5.21
CA VAL A 390 -11.61 -5.50 -6.06
C VAL A 390 -10.43 -5.82 -5.15
N TYR A 391 -9.82 -6.99 -5.30
CA TYR A 391 -8.59 -7.37 -4.62
C TYR A 391 -7.41 -7.16 -5.57
N ILE A 392 -6.37 -6.48 -5.11
CA ILE A 392 -5.16 -6.19 -5.89
C ILE A 392 -3.94 -6.64 -5.09
N THR A 393 -3.16 -7.54 -5.69
CA THR A 393 -1.82 -7.93 -5.25
C THR A 393 -0.81 -7.06 -5.97
N ILE A 394 0.04 -6.38 -5.21
CA ILE A 394 1.07 -5.42 -5.64
C ILE A 394 2.37 -5.63 -4.83
N GLY A 395 2.73 -6.91 -4.60
CA GLY A 395 3.94 -7.33 -3.90
C GLY A 395 5.18 -7.38 -4.79
N ASP A 396 5.14 -6.68 -5.92
CA ASP A 396 6.13 -6.71 -6.98
C ASP A 396 7.12 -5.54 -6.90
N GLY A 397 7.45 -5.10 -5.68
CA GLY A 397 8.31 -3.94 -5.46
C GLY A 397 9.77 -4.15 -5.85
N GLY A 398 10.24 -5.39 -5.95
CA GLY A 398 11.60 -5.71 -6.41
C GLY A 398 12.49 -6.37 -5.37
N ASN A 399 11.94 -7.01 -4.34
CA ASN A 399 12.74 -7.66 -3.30
C ASN A 399 13.71 -8.76 -3.82
N SER A 400 14.62 -9.17 -2.94
CA SER A 400 15.70 -10.11 -3.26
C SER A 400 15.26 -11.57 -3.35
N GLU A 401 14.00 -11.91 -3.10
CA GLU A 401 13.47 -13.26 -3.33
C GLU A 401 13.10 -13.47 -4.81
N GLY A 402 12.95 -12.38 -5.56
CA GLY A 402 12.61 -12.41 -6.97
C GLY A 402 11.10 -12.52 -7.23
N LEU A 403 10.75 -12.66 -8.51
CA LEU A 403 9.36 -12.74 -8.95
C LEU A 403 8.78 -14.13 -8.74
N VAL A 404 7.50 -14.18 -8.37
CA VAL A 404 6.69 -15.39 -8.44
C VAL A 404 6.10 -15.51 -9.85
N THR A 405 6.64 -16.41 -10.66
CA THR A 405 6.21 -16.60 -12.06
C THR A 405 5.19 -17.72 -12.26
N ASP A 406 5.17 -18.71 -11.37
CA ASP A 406 4.27 -19.85 -11.47
C ASP A 406 2.84 -19.48 -11.09
N MET A 407 1.91 -19.67 -12.03
CA MET A 407 0.50 -19.34 -11.90
C MET A 407 -0.38 -20.59 -12.00
N MET A 408 -1.49 -20.61 -11.27
CA MET A 408 -2.52 -21.64 -11.44
C MET A 408 -3.07 -21.63 -12.88
N GLN A 409 -3.28 -22.82 -13.44
CA GLN A 409 -3.81 -22.99 -14.80
C GLN A 409 -5.07 -23.88 -14.81
N PRO A 410 -6.12 -23.52 -15.59
CA PRO A 410 -6.27 -22.24 -16.30
C PRO A 410 -6.44 -21.08 -15.31
N GLN A 411 -6.35 -19.83 -15.80
CA GLN A 411 -6.66 -18.65 -14.98
C GLN A 411 -8.06 -18.79 -14.35
N PRO A 412 -8.18 -18.69 -13.02
CA PRO A 412 -9.47 -18.81 -12.36
C PRO A 412 -10.35 -17.60 -12.70
N LYS A 413 -11.67 -17.80 -12.77
CA LYS A 413 -12.63 -16.75 -13.18
C LYS A 413 -12.65 -15.51 -12.28
N TYR A 414 -12.15 -15.60 -11.05
CA TYR A 414 -12.05 -14.44 -10.17
C TYR A 414 -10.84 -13.55 -10.47
N SER A 415 -9.86 -14.03 -11.24
CA SER A 415 -8.66 -13.28 -11.61
C SER A 415 -8.92 -12.53 -12.92
N ALA A 416 -8.93 -11.20 -12.87
CA ALA A 416 -9.19 -10.36 -14.04
C ALA A 416 -7.92 -10.09 -14.84
N PHE A 417 -6.81 -9.82 -14.15
CA PHE A 417 -5.49 -9.64 -14.76
C PHE A 417 -4.41 -10.18 -13.82
N ARG A 418 -3.35 -10.80 -14.36
CA ARG A 418 -2.15 -11.18 -13.61
C ARG A 418 -0.89 -11.19 -14.49
N GLU A 419 0.22 -10.70 -13.93
CA GLU A 419 1.53 -10.69 -14.58
C GLU A 419 2.66 -10.71 -13.54
N ALA A 420 3.69 -11.50 -13.81
CA ALA A 420 4.91 -11.54 -13.02
C ALA A 420 5.96 -10.56 -13.58
N SER A 421 5.82 -9.28 -13.24
CA SER A 421 6.80 -8.22 -13.48
C SER A 421 6.92 -7.34 -12.25
N PHE A 422 8.07 -6.71 -12.04
CA PHE A 422 8.21 -5.69 -11.00
C PHE A 422 7.60 -4.37 -11.43
N GLY A 423 7.10 -3.61 -10.45
CA GLY A 423 6.38 -2.37 -10.72
C GLY A 423 5.83 -1.72 -9.46
N HIS A 424 4.96 -0.74 -9.69
CA HIS A 424 4.18 -0.07 -8.66
C HIS A 424 2.80 0.27 -9.20
N GLY A 425 1.86 0.58 -8.30
CA GLY A 425 0.54 1.05 -8.67
C GLY A 425 0.34 2.55 -8.38
N LEU A 426 -0.62 3.16 -9.08
CA LEU A 426 -1.21 4.44 -8.72
C LEU A 426 -2.72 4.30 -8.57
N LEU A 427 -3.28 4.90 -7.53
CA LEU A 427 -4.72 5.10 -7.35
C LEU A 427 -5.04 6.59 -7.36
N GLU A 428 -5.58 7.06 -8.48
CA GLU A 428 -5.98 8.43 -8.71
C GLU A 428 -7.48 8.61 -8.43
N ILE A 429 -7.82 9.01 -7.21
CA ILE A 429 -9.19 9.36 -6.85
C ILE A 429 -9.55 10.69 -7.50
N LYS A 430 -10.57 10.69 -8.36
CA LYS A 430 -11.02 11.90 -9.06
C LYS A 430 -12.13 12.63 -8.32
N ASN A 431 -13.05 11.90 -7.70
CA ASN A 431 -14.18 12.41 -6.93
C ASN A 431 -14.87 11.26 -6.17
N ARG A 432 -16.05 11.49 -5.58
CA ARG A 432 -16.79 10.46 -4.82
C ARG A 432 -17.22 9.21 -5.61
N THR A 433 -17.18 9.25 -6.94
CA THR A 433 -17.71 8.18 -7.80
C THR A 433 -16.64 7.45 -8.61
N HIS A 434 -15.58 8.13 -9.03
CA HIS A 434 -14.55 7.58 -9.91
C HIS A 434 -13.16 7.67 -9.29
N ALA A 435 -12.44 6.56 -9.32
CA ALA A 435 -11.01 6.49 -9.12
C ALA A 435 -10.41 5.69 -10.28
N TYR A 436 -9.24 6.11 -10.75
CA TYR A 436 -8.49 5.41 -11.79
C TYR A 436 -7.33 4.69 -11.14
N PHE A 437 -7.28 3.37 -11.28
CA PHE A 437 -6.15 2.57 -10.87
C PHE A 437 -5.30 2.23 -12.11
N SER A 438 -3.99 2.36 -11.99
CA SER A 438 -3.03 1.88 -12.98
C SER A 438 -1.89 1.12 -12.31
N TRP A 439 -1.42 0.08 -12.98
CA TRP A 439 -0.17 -0.61 -12.64
C TRP A 439 0.89 -0.30 -13.70
N ASN A 440 2.09 0.00 -13.24
CA ASN A 440 3.20 0.52 -14.03
C ASN A 440 4.42 -0.39 -13.82
N ARG A 441 4.73 -1.24 -14.79
CA ARG A 441 5.89 -2.14 -14.71
C ARG A 441 7.21 -1.40 -14.97
N ASN A 442 8.29 -1.87 -14.34
CA ASN A 442 9.61 -1.22 -14.37
C ASN A 442 10.27 -1.19 -15.76
N GLN A 443 9.87 -2.07 -16.68
CA GLN A 443 10.48 -2.15 -18.02
C GLN A 443 9.85 -1.18 -19.03
N ASP A 444 8.71 -0.59 -18.69
CA ASP A 444 8.06 0.41 -19.53
C ASP A 444 8.54 1.82 -19.19
N GLY A 445 8.09 2.82 -19.96
CA GLY A 445 8.30 4.21 -19.58
C GLY A 445 7.46 4.58 -18.35
N ASN A 446 7.98 5.51 -17.54
CA ASN A 446 7.41 6.00 -16.26
C ASN A 446 5.92 6.41 -16.27
N SER A 447 5.31 6.62 -17.43
CA SER A 447 3.89 7.00 -17.59
C SER A 447 3.01 5.92 -18.22
N MET A 448 3.58 4.79 -18.62
CA MET A 448 2.87 3.72 -19.33
C MET A 448 2.23 2.77 -18.32
N ALA A 449 0.90 2.68 -18.36
CA ALA A 449 0.14 1.72 -17.58
C ALA A 449 0.04 0.40 -18.34
N SER A 450 0.55 -0.68 -17.76
CA SER A 450 0.51 -2.03 -18.33
C SER A 450 -0.83 -2.72 -18.04
N ASP A 451 -1.45 -2.41 -16.89
CA ASP A 451 -2.87 -2.65 -16.61
C ASP A 451 -3.51 -1.39 -16.03
N SER A 452 -4.81 -1.20 -16.26
CA SER A 452 -5.55 -0.09 -15.66
C SER A 452 -7.04 -0.38 -15.61
N VAL A 453 -7.71 0.22 -14.60
CA VAL A 453 -9.15 0.09 -14.44
C VAL A 453 -9.76 1.34 -13.81
N TRP A 454 -10.94 1.73 -14.30
CA TRP A 454 -11.79 2.69 -13.60
C TRP A 454 -12.58 1.99 -12.51
N LEU A 455 -12.29 2.32 -11.26
CA LEU A 455 -13.07 1.89 -10.12
C LEU A 455 -14.27 2.81 -9.96
N LEU A 456 -15.46 2.22 -9.88
CA LEU A 456 -16.69 2.91 -9.50
C LEU A 456 -16.97 2.69 -8.02
N ASN A 457 -17.15 3.79 -7.29
CA ASN A 457 -17.42 3.77 -5.85
C ASN A 457 -18.66 2.94 -5.51
N ARG A 458 -18.56 2.03 -4.54
CA ARG A 458 -19.62 1.08 -4.19
C ARG A 458 -20.81 1.72 -3.48
N PHE A 459 -20.60 2.80 -2.74
CA PHE A 459 -21.67 3.50 -2.04
C PHE A 459 -22.45 4.43 -2.98
N TRP A 460 -21.74 5.27 -3.74
CA TRP A 460 -22.36 6.29 -4.59
C TRP A 460 -22.84 5.77 -5.96
N LYS A 461 -22.27 4.66 -6.49
CA LYS A 461 -22.81 3.98 -7.68
C LYS A 461 -24.20 3.39 -7.40
N ALA A 462 -24.39 2.78 -6.22
CA ALA A 462 -25.62 2.10 -5.85
C ALA A 462 -26.82 3.06 -5.79
N GLN A 463 -26.61 4.31 -5.33
CA GLN A 463 -27.67 5.31 -5.25
C GLN A 463 -28.18 5.77 -6.62
N LYS A 464 -27.34 5.82 -7.67
CA LYS A 464 -27.81 6.21 -9.02
C LYS A 464 -28.85 5.23 -9.59
N LYS A 465 -28.79 3.94 -9.22
CA LYS A 465 -29.76 2.93 -9.69
C LYS A 465 -31.15 3.16 -9.08
N THR A 466 -31.21 3.45 -7.78
CA THR A 466 -32.50 3.66 -7.08
C THR A 466 -33.27 4.90 -7.52
N TRP A 467 -32.60 5.92 -8.09
CA TRP A 467 -33.28 7.09 -8.65
C TRP A 467 -33.88 6.85 -10.03
N LEU A 468 -33.26 5.98 -10.83
CA LEU A 468 -33.75 5.63 -12.17
C LEU A 468 -34.89 4.60 -12.13
N ASP A 469 -34.93 3.76 -11.09
CA ASP A 469 -36.04 2.81 -10.86
C ASP A 469 -37.27 3.47 -10.19
N ALA A 470 -37.19 4.77 -9.85
CA ALA A 470 -38.26 5.54 -9.19
C ALA A 470 -39.05 6.44 -10.16
N PHE A 471 -38.80 6.33 -11.47
CA PHE A 471 -39.55 6.92 -12.58
C PHE A 471 -39.87 5.84 -13.61
#